data_AF-A0A0F0IMU0-F1
#
_entry.id   AF-A0A0F0IMU0-F1
#
_cell.length_a   1.000
_cell.length_b   1.000
_cell.length_c   1.000
_cell.angle_alpha   90.00
_cell.angle_beta   90.00
_cell.angle_gamma   90.00
#
_symmetry.space_group_name_H-M   'P 1'
#
loop_
_entity.id
_entity.type
_entity.pdbx_description
1 polymer ?
#
loop_
_entity_poly.entity_id
_entity_poly.type
_entity_poly.pdbx_seq_one_letter_code
_entity_poly.pdbx_strand_id
1 'polypeptide(L)'
;MYALNQTAKSFWLPLTQLSGTSKYDIVSRLVCTIFIIRSVLTVYQNVTYYGVAGTLTNALEYCRKWISLERRAAPRKFKRVDKDIEAISNSMVQKLARHGADARRNLSLPKEGWGVERVEAELDELHNLDHTRWEDGRVSGAVYHGGKELLEMQTRAIGKFSVSNPIHPDVFPGIRKMEAEIVAMILAAFHGPEDGAGVTTSGGTESIIMACLAAREKAAAERGVTNPEMIIPSTAHAAFFKAAQYFKIKLHLVSCPAPEYKASVTEIRRMINRNTVLLVASAPNYPHGIVDDIPEISRLATENDIPLHVDCCLGSLVIAFLQKSGFPSPYDNSGGFDFRQPGVTSISVDTHKYGFAPKGSSVLLYRNRSYRNYQYFLFPDWSGGAYASPSMAGSRPGSLIAGTWATLVRMGESGYISSCRQIVGAAKKFETAILTSPILQPHIEIIGYPMVSVIAFTSKNDEIETYDIADAMDARGWHLNALQSPPAIHCAFTIPTAEAVNGLISDLIDVVSEILLQIQEQKQKGEHIVRQRGKSAALYGVGGSIADRTVVNQFAEGFLDTLYKA
;
A
#
# COMPACT_ATOMS: atom_id res chain seq x y z
N MET A 1 37.80 24.03 -4.87
CA MET A 1 39.05 23.40 -4.39
C MET A 1 39.85 24.26 -3.41
N TYR A 2 40.05 25.57 -3.66
CA TYR A 2 40.82 26.45 -2.76
C TYR A 2 40.20 26.63 -1.35
N ALA A 3 38.87 26.78 -1.26
CA ALA A 3 38.15 26.85 0.02
C ALA A 3 38.20 25.53 0.82
N LEU A 4 38.09 24.38 0.14
CA LEU A 4 38.27 23.05 0.76
C LEU A 4 39.70 22.83 1.27
N ASN A 5 40.71 23.41 0.61
CA ASN A 5 42.11 23.31 1.01
C ASN A 5 42.45 24.22 2.22
N GLN A 6 41.76 25.37 2.35
CA GLN A 6 41.85 26.23 3.53
C GLN A 6 41.13 25.63 4.74
N THR A 7 39.97 25.00 4.55
CA THR A 7 39.29 24.24 5.61
C THR A 7 40.10 23.01 6.02
N ALA A 8 40.73 22.29 5.09
CA ALA A 8 41.63 21.19 5.41
C ALA A 8 42.88 21.64 6.20
N LYS A 9 43.45 22.83 5.88
CA LYS A 9 44.60 23.39 6.61
C LYS A 9 44.25 23.86 8.03
N SER A 10 43.06 24.40 8.27
CA SER A 10 42.60 24.72 9.64
C SER A 10 42.19 23.48 10.44
N PHE A 11 41.87 22.36 9.78
CA PHE A 11 41.58 21.06 10.40
C PHE A 11 42.82 20.29 10.90
N TRP A 12 44.02 20.59 10.37
CA TRP A 12 45.28 19.92 10.78
C TRP A 12 46.02 20.59 11.94
N LEU A 13 45.69 21.85 12.25
CA LEU A 13 46.30 22.59 13.37
C LEU A 13 45.91 22.16 14.81
N PRO A 14 44.82 21.40 15.10
CA PRO A 14 44.51 21.04 16.48
C PRO A 14 45.21 19.76 16.98
N LEU A 15 45.87 18.99 16.12
CA LEU A 15 46.51 17.71 16.49
C LEU A 15 48.02 17.83 16.79
N THR A 16 48.65 18.95 16.42
CA THR A 16 50.12 19.12 16.52
C THR A 16 50.57 19.97 17.71
N GLN A 17 49.64 20.55 18.50
CA GLN A 17 49.94 21.19 19.80
C GLN A 17 49.42 20.34 20.97
N LEU A 18 50.09 19.22 21.23
CA LEU A 18 49.77 18.28 22.32
C LEU A 18 50.53 18.56 23.63
N SER A 19 51.30 19.65 23.73
CA SER A 19 51.97 20.01 24.99
C SER A 19 51.02 20.79 25.90
N GLY A 20 50.47 20.11 26.91
CA GLY A 20 49.78 20.74 28.05
C GLY A 20 48.24 20.69 28.04
N THR A 21 47.61 20.00 27.08
CA THR A 21 46.14 19.83 27.05
C THR A 21 45.69 18.66 27.93
N SER A 22 44.62 18.85 28.71
CA SER A 22 44.10 17.79 29.58
C SER A 22 43.50 16.65 28.75
N LYS A 23 43.48 15.41 29.29
CA LYS A 23 42.86 14.26 28.62
C LYS A 23 41.39 14.52 28.23
N TYR A 24 40.67 15.34 29.01
CA TYR A 24 39.30 15.75 28.72
C TYR A 24 39.19 16.64 27.48
N ASP A 25 40.14 17.54 27.25
CA ASP A 25 40.13 18.41 26.05
C ASP A 25 40.38 17.61 24.79
N ILE A 26 41.26 16.60 24.85
CA ILE A 26 41.54 15.71 23.72
C ILE A 26 40.30 14.90 23.36
N VAL A 27 39.63 14.31 24.35
CA VAL A 27 38.38 13.54 24.13
C VAL A 27 37.27 14.46 23.61
N SER A 28 37.09 15.65 24.19
CA SER A 28 36.09 16.61 23.74
C SER A 28 36.33 17.05 22.29
N ARG A 29 37.58 17.35 21.92
CA ARG A 29 37.95 17.71 20.54
C ARG A 29 37.70 16.55 19.59
N LEU A 30 38.06 15.32 19.96
CA LEU A 30 37.81 14.13 19.14
C LEU A 30 36.31 13.92 18.90
N VAL A 31 35.48 14.05 19.95
CA VAL A 31 34.02 13.94 19.84
C VAL A 31 33.47 15.04 18.93
N CYS A 32 33.91 16.29 19.09
CA CYS A 32 33.52 17.39 18.21
C CYS A 32 33.94 17.16 16.75
N THR A 33 35.16 16.67 16.50
CA THR A 33 35.65 16.36 15.16
C THR A 33 34.83 15.23 14.52
N ILE A 34 34.54 14.16 15.26
CA ILE A 34 33.68 13.06 14.78
C ILE A 34 32.28 13.58 14.47
N PHE A 35 31.71 14.43 15.33
CA PHE A 35 30.41 15.04 15.10
C PHE A 35 30.40 15.88 13.82
N ILE A 36 31.39 16.77 13.63
CA ILE A 36 31.49 17.62 12.44
C ILE A 36 31.66 16.78 11.17
N ILE A 37 32.56 15.78 11.19
CA ILE A 37 32.76 14.87 10.05
C ILE A 37 31.44 14.16 9.71
N ARG A 38 30.72 13.65 10.72
CA ARG A 38 29.40 13.03 10.51
C ARG A 38 28.39 14.01 9.92
N SER A 39 28.29 15.23 10.44
CA SER A 39 27.38 16.26 9.93
C SER A 39 27.70 16.62 8.47
N VAL A 40 28.98 16.83 8.14
CA VAL A 40 29.42 17.12 6.76
C VAL A 40 29.11 15.96 5.83
N LEU A 41 29.38 14.72 6.24
CA LEU A 41 29.05 13.53 5.45
C LEU A 41 27.54 13.39 5.26
N THR A 42 26.72 13.66 6.28
CA THR A 42 25.26 13.64 6.17
C THR A 42 24.76 14.72 5.20
N VAL A 43 25.30 15.94 5.25
CA VAL A 43 24.94 16.99 4.30
C VAL A 43 25.36 16.61 2.88
N TYR A 44 26.59 16.14 2.70
CA TYR A 44 27.09 15.66 1.42
C TYR A 44 26.21 14.55 0.83
N GLN A 45 25.89 13.53 1.64
CA GLN A 45 24.99 12.44 1.26
C GLN A 45 23.62 12.95 0.85
N ASN A 46 22.99 13.83 1.63
CA ASN A 46 21.69 14.39 1.26
C ASN A 46 21.76 15.15 -0.07
N VAL A 47 22.80 15.96 -0.29
CA VAL A 47 22.99 16.69 -1.56
C VAL A 47 23.19 15.73 -2.71
N THR A 48 23.95 14.65 -2.52
CA THR A 48 24.10 13.59 -3.52
C THR A 48 22.76 12.88 -3.78
N TYR A 49 22.00 12.53 -2.75
CA TYR A 49 20.78 11.73 -2.87
C TYR A 49 19.57 12.49 -3.38
N TYR A 50 19.43 13.76 -3.03
CA TYR A 50 18.23 14.57 -3.28
C TYR A 50 18.51 15.85 -4.08
N GLY A 51 19.77 16.11 -4.42
CA GLY A 51 20.19 17.40 -4.96
C GLY A 51 20.13 18.52 -3.91
N VAL A 52 20.56 19.72 -4.31
CA VAL A 52 20.55 20.90 -3.42
C VAL A 52 19.13 21.27 -3.00
N ALA A 53 18.21 21.33 -3.97
CA ALA A 53 16.81 21.66 -3.71
C ALA A 53 16.13 20.63 -2.79
N GLY A 54 16.27 19.33 -3.09
CA GLY A 54 15.69 18.29 -2.25
C GLY A 54 16.30 18.22 -0.85
N THR A 55 17.60 18.51 -0.71
CA THR A 55 18.25 18.62 0.62
C THR A 55 17.67 19.76 1.44
N LEU A 56 17.47 20.93 0.82
CA LEU A 56 16.85 22.08 1.48
C LEU A 56 15.42 21.76 1.88
N THR A 57 14.63 21.12 1.01
CA THR A 57 13.27 20.67 1.33
C THR A 57 13.26 19.69 2.51
N ASN A 58 14.13 18.68 2.50
CA ASN A 58 14.24 17.70 3.59
C ASN A 58 14.67 18.37 4.92
N ALA A 59 15.60 19.32 4.86
CA ALA A 59 16.03 20.08 6.03
C ALA A 59 14.88 20.96 6.58
N LEU A 60 14.12 21.62 5.70
CA LEU A 60 12.95 22.40 6.08
C LEU A 60 11.86 21.52 6.69
N GLU A 61 11.60 20.34 6.12
CA GLU A 61 10.65 19.37 6.70
C GLU A 61 11.12 18.84 8.06
N TYR A 62 12.41 18.54 8.22
CA TYR A 62 12.99 18.12 9.49
C TYR A 62 12.84 19.21 10.55
N CYS A 63 13.20 20.47 10.22
CA CYS A 63 13.00 21.61 11.09
C CYS A 63 11.52 21.81 11.45
N ARG A 64 10.60 21.67 10.48
CA ARG A 64 9.14 21.75 10.73
C ARG A 64 8.68 20.66 11.70
N LYS A 65 9.13 19.41 11.52
CA LYS A 65 8.82 18.28 12.43
C LYS A 65 9.38 18.51 13.83
N TRP A 66 10.61 19.02 13.95
CA TRP A 66 11.22 19.32 15.24
C TRP A 66 10.47 20.44 15.97
N ILE A 67 10.16 21.53 15.27
CA ILE A 67 9.34 22.63 15.80
C ILE A 67 7.92 22.14 16.17
N SER A 68 7.32 21.24 15.40
CA SER A 68 5.98 20.72 15.73
C SER A 68 5.99 19.79 16.94
N LEU A 69 7.05 18.99 17.16
CA LEU A 69 7.25 18.20 18.38
C LEU A 69 7.40 19.09 19.62
N GLU A 70 8.22 20.14 19.54
CA GLU A 70 8.36 21.14 20.62
C GLU A 70 7.03 21.89 20.88
N ARG A 71 6.28 22.22 19.83
CA ARG A 71 4.94 22.82 19.96
C ARG A 71 3.92 21.86 20.57
N ARG A 72 4.03 20.54 20.35
CA ARG A 72 3.19 19.51 20.98
C ARG A 72 3.46 19.37 22.49
N ALA A 73 4.69 19.64 22.93
CA ALA A 73 5.02 19.69 24.36
C ALA A 73 4.42 20.92 25.09
N ALA A 74 3.84 21.90 24.37
CA ALA A 74 3.21 23.09 24.93
C ALA A 74 1.66 22.95 25.01
N PRO A 75 1.05 22.76 26.19
CA PRO A 75 -0.36 22.37 26.33
C PRO A 75 -1.42 23.41 25.91
N ARG A 76 -1.03 24.65 25.57
CA ARG A 76 -1.95 25.81 25.61
C ARG A 76 -2.53 26.28 24.26
N LYS A 77 -2.14 25.72 23.11
CA LYS A 77 -2.54 26.25 21.79
C LYS A 77 -3.46 25.37 20.92
N PHE A 78 -3.92 24.21 21.38
CA PHE A 78 -4.69 23.29 20.53
C PHE A 78 -6.21 23.23 20.76
N LYS A 79 -6.79 24.03 21.68
CA LYS A 79 -8.24 24.04 21.96
C LYS A 79 -9.19 24.19 20.75
N ARG A 80 -8.74 24.80 19.64
CA ARG A 80 -9.56 24.93 18.42
C ARG A 80 -9.45 23.70 17.51
N VAL A 81 -8.24 23.16 17.34
CA VAL A 81 -8.01 21.92 16.59
C VAL A 81 -8.65 20.73 17.31
N ASP A 82 -8.54 20.69 18.65
CA ASP A 82 -9.19 19.67 19.47
C ASP A 82 -10.72 19.72 19.30
N LYS A 83 -11.31 20.92 19.23
CA LYS A 83 -12.74 21.09 18.96
C LYS A 83 -13.14 20.66 17.54
N ASP A 84 -12.32 20.95 16.54
CA ASP A 84 -12.59 20.53 15.16
C ASP A 84 -12.46 19.01 15.02
N ILE A 85 -11.47 18.39 15.68
CA ILE A 85 -11.32 16.92 15.80
C ILE A 85 -12.51 16.31 16.52
N GLU A 86 -12.94 16.89 17.63
CA GLU A 86 -14.09 16.41 18.40
C GLU A 86 -15.39 16.55 17.59
N ALA A 87 -15.59 17.67 16.89
CA ALA A 87 -16.75 17.88 16.03
C ALA A 87 -16.76 16.89 14.84
N ILE A 88 -15.62 16.67 14.21
CA ILE A 88 -15.48 15.70 13.11
C ILE A 88 -15.68 14.28 13.63
N SER A 89 -15.04 13.90 14.75
CA SER A 89 -15.25 12.60 15.42
C SER A 89 -16.72 12.41 15.78
N ASN A 90 -17.39 13.40 16.36
CA ASN A 90 -18.82 13.32 16.70
C ASN A 90 -19.69 13.19 15.45
N SER A 91 -19.39 13.90 14.37
CA SER A 91 -20.13 13.76 13.10
C SER A 91 -19.90 12.39 12.45
N MET A 92 -18.72 11.80 12.62
CA MET A 92 -18.38 10.47 12.13
C MET A 92 -19.00 9.38 13.01
N VAL A 93 -18.98 9.55 14.34
CA VAL A 93 -19.73 8.73 15.29
C VAL A 93 -21.21 8.74 14.90
N GLN A 94 -21.80 9.90 14.62
CA GLN A 94 -23.19 9.97 14.16
C GLN A 94 -23.49 9.20 12.86
N LYS A 95 -22.51 9.10 11.95
CA LYS A 95 -22.66 8.38 10.67
C LYS A 95 -22.33 6.88 10.78
N LEU A 96 -21.35 6.51 11.59
CA LEU A 96 -20.77 5.17 11.66
C LEU A 96 -21.32 4.38 12.86
N ALA A 97 -21.41 5.02 14.02
CA ALA A 97 -22.05 4.46 15.20
C ALA A 97 -23.56 4.75 15.12
N ARG A 98 -24.36 3.73 14.85
CA ARG A 98 -25.82 3.87 14.77
C ARG A 98 -26.37 4.41 16.10
N HIS A 99 -27.07 5.54 16.05
CA HIS A 99 -27.79 6.11 17.18
C HIS A 99 -29.29 6.06 16.93
N GLY A 100 -30.03 5.39 17.82
CA GLY A 100 -31.47 5.28 17.77
C GLY A 100 -32.01 4.38 18.88
N ALA A 101 -33.31 4.50 19.17
CA ALA A 101 -34.00 3.73 20.21
C ALA A 101 -34.10 2.22 19.91
N ASP A 102 -33.74 1.78 18.70
CA ASP A 102 -33.72 0.37 18.25
C ASP A 102 -32.32 -0.24 18.07
N ALA A 103 -31.23 0.52 18.25
CA ALA A 103 -29.88 -0.04 18.15
C ALA A 103 -29.50 -0.74 19.47
N ARG A 104 -29.87 -2.01 19.63
CA ARG A 104 -29.45 -2.84 20.77
C ARG A 104 -27.93 -2.93 20.78
N ARG A 105 -27.30 -2.44 21.86
CA ARG A 105 -25.84 -2.50 22.04
C ARG A 105 -25.47 -3.55 23.08
N ASN A 106 -24.67 -4.53 22.67
CA ASN A 106 -24.09 -5.50 23.59
C ASN A 106 -22.80 -4.92 24.21
N LEU A 107 -22.94 -4.05 25.22
CA LEU A 107 -21.81 -3.41 25.91
C LEU A 107 -21.17 -4.29 27.00
N SER A 108 -21.82 -5.40 27.33
CA SER A 108 -21.33 -6.43 28.23
C SER A 108 -21.73 -7.80 27.70
N LEU A 109 -21.07 -8.86 28.18
CA LEU A 109 -21.55 -10.22 27.93
C LEU A 109 -23.00 -10.38 28.39
N PRO A 110 -23.88 -11.03 27.60
CA PRO A 110 -25.21 -11.41 28.06
C PRO A 110 -25.13 -12.24 29.35
N LYS A 111 -26.05 -12.01 30.29
CA LYS A 111 -26.10 -12.79 31.54
C LYS A 111 -26.28 -14.28 31.30
N GLU A 112 -27.03 -14.62 30.25
CA GLU A 112 -27.24 -15.98 29.77
C GLU A 112 -26.94 -16.02 28.28
N GLY A 113 -26.34 -17.13 27.83
CA GLY A 113 -26.06 -17.36 26.41
C GLY A 113 -27.35 -17.32 25.59
N TRP A 114 -27.31 -16.68 24.43
CA TRP A 114 -28.45 -16.62 23.53
C TRP A 114 -28.67 -17.99 22.86
N GLY A 115 -29.94 -18.32 22.59
CA GLY A 115 -30.28 -19.43 21.70
C GLY A 115 -29.77 -19.18 20.28
N VAL A 116 -29.55 -20.25 19.52
CA VAL A 116 -28.99 -20.19 18.16
C VAL A 116 -29.85 -19.33 17.25
N GLU A 117 -31.18 -19.50 17.29
CA GLU A 117 -32.13 -18.77 16.46
C GLU A 117 -32.08 -17.26 16.73
N ARG A 118 -31.83 -16.87 17.99
CA ARG A 118 -31.67 -15.46 18.36
C ARG A 118 -30.36 -14.90 17.79
N VAL A 119 -29.27 -15.67 17.84
CA VAL A 119 -27.98 -15.25 17.26
C VAL A 119 -28.09 -15.14 15.73
N GLU A 120 -28.73 -16.11 15.08
CA GLU A 120 -28.97 -16.08 13.62
C GLU A 120 -29.81 -14.88 13.21
N ALA A 121 -30.90 -14.58 13.93
CA ALA A 121 -31.72 -13.40 13.68
C ALA A 121 -30.94 -12.09 13.83
N GLU A 122 -30.05 -12.00 14.83
CA GLU A 122 -29.18 -10.82 15.01
C GLU A 122 -28.15 -10.72 13.86
N LEU A 123 -27.55 -11.84 13.44
CA LEU A 123 -26.62 -11.86 12.31
C LEU A 123 -27.32 -11.44 11.01
N ASP A 124 -28.57 -11.86 10.79
CA ASP A 124 -29.36 -11.44 9.63
C ASP A 124 -29.68 -9.94 9.67
N GLU A 125 -30.01 -9.38 10.84
CA GLU A 125 -30.19 -7.93 10.99
C GLU A 125 -28.89 -7.17 10.68
N LEU A 126 -27.76 -7.65 11.21
CA LEU A 126 -26.43 -7.07 10.98
C LEU A 126 -25.96 -7.21 9.51
N HIS A 127 -26.35 -8.28 8.83
CA HIS A 127 -26.03 -8.48 7.42
C HIS A 127 -26.83 -7.54 6.51
N ASN A 128 -28.08 -7.26 6.87
CA ASN A 128 -29.00 -6.42 6.11
C ASN A 128 -28.92 -4.92 6.46
N LEU A 129 -27.91 -4.51 7.24
CA LEU A 129 -27.65 -3.11 7.52
C LEU A 129 -27.44 -2.35 6.21
N ASP A 130 -28.06 -1.17 6.09
CA ASP A 130 -27.80 -0.26 4.96
C ASP A 130 -26.29 -0.06 4.78
N HIS A 131 -25.84 -0.34 3.56
CA HIS A 131 -24.46 -0.32 3.18
C HIS A 131 -24.35 0.03 1.70
N THR A 132 -23.16 0.47 1.31
CA THR A 132 -22.83 0.68 -0.08
C THR A 132 -23.03 -0.61 -0.88
N ARG A 133 -23.92 -0.58 -1.88
CA ARG A 133 -24.27 -1.73 -2.74
C ARG A 133 -23.12 -2.12 -3.66
N TRP A 134 -22.24 -2.97 -3.17
CA TRP A 134 -21.12 -3.51 -3.94
C TRP A 134 -21.59 -4.56 -4.96
N GLU A 135 -22.75 -5.17 -4.73
CA GLU A 135 -23.42 -6.14 -5.59
C GLU A 135 -23.77 -5.55 -6.96
N ASP A 136 -24.07 -4.25 -7.01
CA ASP A 136 -24.36 -3.50 -8.25
C ASP A 136 -23.08 -3.10 -9.01
N GLY A 137 -21.89 -3.48 -8.51
CA GLY A 137 -20.63 -3.14 -9.15
C GLY A 137 -20.23 -1.67 -9.03
N ARG A 138 -20.79 -0.92 -8.07
CA ARG A 138 -20.53 0.52 -7.89
C ARG A 138 -19.36 0.85 -6.96
N VAL A 139 -18.60 -0.14 -6.51
CA VAL A 139 -17.50 0.03 -5.55
C VAL A 139 -16.16 -0.36 -6.17
N SER A 140 -15.24 0.60 -6.19
CA SER A 140 -13.87 0.38 -6.66
C SER A 140 -13.10 -0.58 -5.76
N GLY A 141 -12.63 -1.70 -6.30
CA GLY A 141 -11.97 -2.74 -5.52
C GLY A 141 -12.93 -3.40 -4.53
N ALA A 142 -12.59 -3.38 -3.23
CA ALA A 142 -13.33 -3.95 -2.10
C ALA A 142 -13.69 -5.45 -2.23
N VAL A 143 -14.63 -5.78 -3.12
CA VAL A 143 -15.08 -7.14 -3.45
C VAL A 143 -14.62 -7.52 -4.85
N TYR A 144 -13.81 -8.57 -4.94
CA TYR A 144 -13.09 -8.92 -6.17
C TYR A 144 -13.86 -9.87 -7.09
N HIS A 145 -14.67 -10.78 -6.55
CA HIS A 145 -15.50 -11.71 -7.32
C HIS A 145 -16.99 -11.60 -7.01
N GLY A 146 -17.40 -11.75 -5.74
CA GLY A 146 -18.81 -11.56 -5.33
C GLY A 146 -19.81 -12.62 -5.82
N GLY A 147 -19.36 -13.66 -6.52
CA GLY A 147 -20.24 -14.64 -7.15
C GLY A 147 -20.80 -15.65 -6.13
N LYS A 148 -22.12 -15.83 -6.13
CA LYS A 148 -22.84 -16.70 -5.17
C LYS A 148 -22.29 -18.13 -5.11
N GLU A 149 -22.08 -18.78 -6.26
CA GLU A 149 -21.58 -20.16 -6.32
C GLU A 149 -20.21 -20.32 -5.64
N LEU A 150 -19.29 -19.37 -5.90
CA LEU A 150 -17.96 -19.40 -5.32
C LEU A 150 -18.03 -19.16 -3.79
N LEU A 151 -18.83 -18.19 -3.35
CA LEU A 151 -19.02 -17.88 -1.94
C LEU A 151 -19.61 -19.07 -1.16
N GLU A 152 -20.64 -19.73 -1.70
CA GLU A 152 -21.23 -20.91 -1.07
C GLU A 152 -20.22 -22.06 -0.92
N MET A 153 -19.39 -22.27 -1.94
CA MET A 153 -18.30 -23.27 -1.88
C MET A 153 -17.27 -22.90 -0.82
N GLN A 154 -16.84 -21.63 -0.76
CA GLN A 154 -15.91 -21.13 0.25
C GLN A 154 -16.46 -21.29 1.66
N THR A 155 -17.75 -20.99 1.89
CA THR A 155 -18.40 -21.17 3.19
C THR A 155 -18.40 -22.63 3.62
N ARG A 156 -18.70 -23.57 2.70
CA ARG A 156 -18.60 -25.02 2.99
C ARG A 156 -17.17 -25.44 3.33
N ALA A 157 -16.17 -24.92 2.61
CA ALA A 157 -14.76 -25.19 2.91
C ALA A 157 -14.35 -24.63 4.28
N ILE A 158 -14.72 -23.39 4.60
CA ILE A 158 -14.44 -22.74 5.89
C ILE A 158 -15.11 -23.53 7.02
N GLY A 159 -16.38 -23.90 6.88
CA GLY A 159 -17.12 -24.67 7.88
C GLY A 159 -16.47 -26.03 8.18
N LYS A 160 -15.98 -26.74 7.15
CA LYS A 160 -15.32 -28.04 7.31
C LYS A 160 -13.99 -27.98 8.07
N PHE A 161 -13.35 -26.82 8.13
CA PHE A 161 -12.03 -26.62 8.72
C PHE A 161 -12.04 -25.53 9.82
N SER A 162 -13.20 -25.20 10.38
CA SER A 162 -13.41 -24.08 11.31
C SER A 162 -12.54 -24.11 12.57
N VAL A 163 -12.23 -25.31 13.09
CA VAL A 163 -11.39 -25.52 14.29
C VAL A 163 -9.90 -25.67 13.99
N SER A 164 -9.51 -25.67 12.71
CA SER A 164 -8.15 -26.01 12.32
C SER A 164 -7.14 -24.88 12.55
N ASN A 165 -5.97 -25.23 13.08
CA ASN A 165 -4.90 -24.29 13.37
C ASN A 165 -3.55 -24.83 12.84
N PRO A 166 -2.92 -24.20 11.84
CA PRO A 166 -1.73 -24.74 11.18
C PRO A 166 -0.47 -24.75 12.05
N ILE A 167 -0.50 -24.18 13.27
CA ILE A 167 0.60 -24.35 14.24
C ILE A 167 0.71 -25.81 14.74
N HIS A 168 -0.34 -26.62 14.57
CA HIS A 168 -0.37 -28.05 14.88
C HIS A 168 -0.48 -28.89 13.59
N PRO A 169 0.60 -28.98 12.78
CA PRO A 169 0.56 -29.66 11.48
C PRO A 169 0.36 -31.17 11.57
N ASP A 170 0.66 -31.77 12.72
CA ASP A 170 0.39 -33.17 13.09
C ASP A 170 -1.09 -33.42 13.36
N VAL A 171 -1.78 -32.46 13.99
CA VAL A 171 -3.23 -32.51 14.23
C VAL A 171 -4.02 -32.17 12.96
N PHE A 172 -3.52 -31.23 12.15
CA PHE A 172 -4.20 -30.75 10.94
C PHE A 172 -3.35 -30.92 9.66
N PRO A 173 -2.95 -32.16 9.29
CA PRO A 173 -2.06 -32.40 8.15
C PRO A 173 -2.69 -31.97 6.81
N GLY A 174 -4.02 -32.00 6.71
CA GLY A 174 -4.75 -31.50 5.54
C GLY A 174 -4.55 -29.99 5.31
N ILE A 175 -4.57 -29.19 6.38
CA ILE A 175 -4.27 -27.75 6.28
C ILE A 175 -2.83 -27.53 5.86
N ARG A 176 -1.88 -28.24 6.48
CA ARG A 176 -0.46 -28.15 6.09
C ARG A 176 -0.28 -28.47 4.60
N LYS A 177 -0.93 -29.53 4.10
CA LYS A 177 -0.90 -29.88 2.67
C LYS A 177 -1.42 -28.72 1.80
N MET A 178 -2.63 -28.24 2.08
CA MET A 178 -3.26 -27.15 1.33
C MET A 178 -2.42 -25.88 1.35
N GLU A 179 -1.83 -25.51 2.49
CA GLU A 179 -0.98 -24.34 2.64
C GLU A 179 0.24 -24.39 1.71
N ALA A 180 0.92 -25.53 1.61
CA ALA A 180 2.05 -25.65 0.71
C ALA A 180 1.65 -25.73 -0.76
N GLU A 181 0.50 -26.33 -1.08
CA GLU A 181 -0.03 -26.36 -2.45
C GLU A 181 -0.43 -24.96 -2.92
N ILE A 182 -0.98 -24.12 -2.05
CA ILE A 182 -1.20 -22.69 -2.34
C ILE A 182 0.13 -22.05 -2.73
N VAL A 183 1.17 -22.16 -1.90
CA VAL A 183 2.48 -21.57 -2.20
C VAL A 183 3.04 -22.09 -3.53
N ALA A 184 2.93 -23.40 -3.79
CA ALA A 184 3.41 -24.01 -5.02
C ALA A 184 2.66 -23.52 -6.27
N MET A 185 1.32 -23.44 -6.21
CA MET A 185 0.51 -22.92 -7.32
C MET A 185 0.84 -21.46 -7.64
N ILE A 186 1.03 -20.62 -6.62
CA ILE A 186 1.39 -19.22 -6.85
C ILE A 186 2.86 -19.10 -7.33
N LEU A 187 3.81 -19.89 -6.82
CA LEU A 187 5.17 -19.93 -7.37
C LEU A 187 5.14 -20.25 -8.86
N ALA A 188 4.40 -21.27 -9.28
CA ALA A 188 4.28 -21.64 -10.68
C ALA A 188 3.68 -20.52 -11.54
N ALA A 189 2.66 -19.81 -11.03
CA ALA A 189 2.05 -18.67 -11.74
C ALA A 189 3.00 -17.48 -11.96
N PHE A 190 4.06 -17.36 -11.15
CA PHE A 190 5.06 -16.29 -11.21
C PHE A 190 6.45 -16.79 -11.62
N HIS A 191 6.53 -17.94 -12.28
CA HIS A 191 7.76 -18.54 -12.80
C HIS A 191 8.85 -18.71 -11.72
N GLY A 192 8.44 -19.10 -10.51
CA GLY A 192 9.35 -19.40 -9.42
C GLY A 192 10.39 -20.45 -9.82
N PRO A 193 11.66 -20.30 -9.40
CA PRO A 193 12.69 -21.30 -9.69
C PRO A 193 12.43 -22.61 -8.92
N GLU A 194 13.18 -23.66 -9.26
CA GLU A 194 13.03 -24.99 -8.66
C GLU A 194 13.20 -24.99 -7.12
N ASP A 195 14.13 -24.18 -6.60
CA ASP A 195 14.36 -24.00 -5.16
C ASP A 195 13.51 -22.87 -4.54
N GLY A 196 12.56 -22.34 -5.33
CA GLY A 196 11.58 -21.33 -4.95
C GLY A 196 10.82 -21.72 -3.68
N ALA A 197 10.56 -20.72 -2.85
CA ALA A 197 9.96 -20.94 -1.54
C ALA A 197 8.96 -19.84 -1.21
N GLY A 198 8.07 -20.09 -0.25
CA GLY A 198 7.14 -19.07 0.21
C GLY A 198 6.43 -19.45 1.49
N VAL A 199 5.57 -18.56 1.95
CA VAL A 199 4.67 -18.74 3.10
C VAL A 199 3.33 -18.09 2.80
N THR A 200 2.26 -18.59 3.41
CA THR A 200 0.99 -17.86 3.44
C THR A 200 1.01 -16.82 4.56
N THR A 201 0.29 -15.73 4.37
CA THR A 201 0.14 -14.63 5.32
C THR A 201 -1.33 -14.22 5.40
N SER A 202 -1.69 -13.42 6.41
CA SER A 202 -3.06 -12.90 6.59
C SER A 202 -3.46 -11.85 5.55
N GLY A 203 -2.54 -11.37 4.72
CA GLY A 203 -2.82 -10.34 3.72
C GLY A 203 -1.55 -9.64 3.24
N GLY A 204 -1.69 -8.82 2.20
CA GLY A 204 -0.55 -8.17 1.56
C GLY A 204 0.28 -7.28 2.47
N THR A 205 -0.35 -6.68 3.48
CA THR A 205 0.38 -5.91 4.50
C THR A 205 1.34 -6.79 5.29
N GLU A 206 0.92 -7.99 5.73
CA GLU A 206 1.83 -8.93 6.41
C GLU A 206 2.91 -9.43 5.43
N SER A 207 2.57 -9.75 4.18
CA SER A 207 3.56 -10.14 3.17
C SER A 207 4.64 -9.07 2.97
N ILE A 208 4.27 -7.81 2.83
CA ILE A 208 5.23 -6.70 2.68
C ILE A 208 6.08 -6.53 3.93
N ILE A 209 5.46 -6.56 5.12
CA ILE A 209 6.19 -6.42 6.39
C ILE A 209 7.19 -7.56 6.56
N MET A 210 6.79 -8.81 6.31
CA MET A 210 7.69 -9.96 6.42
C MET A 210 8.82 -9.94 5.37
N ALA A 211 8.57 -9.43 4.17
CA ALA A 211 9.62 -9.21 3.16
C ALA A 211 10.67 -8.19 3.65
N CYS A 212 10.21 -7.08 4.25
CA CYS A 212 11.09 -6.07 4.84
C CYS A 212 11.89 -6.63 6.02
N LEU A 213 11.26 -7.44 6.89
CA LEU A 213 11.92 -8.12 8.00
C LEU A 213 13.02 -9.04 7.50
N ALA A 214 12.70 -9.93 6.55
CA ALA A 214 13.66 -10.88 5.99
C ALA A 214 14.87 -10.18 5.36
N ALA A 215 14.65 -9.10 4.61
CA ALA A 215 15.72 -8.31 4.02
C ALA A 215 16.61 -7.63 5.08
N ARG A 216 16.01 -7.10 6.14
CA ARG A 216 16.73 -6.51 7.28
C ARG A 216 17.60 -7.56 7.99
N GLU A 217 17.01 -8.69 8.36
CA GLU A 217 17.72 -9.76 9.08
C GLU A 217 18.85 -10.36 8.24
N LYS A 218 18.61 -10.58 6.95
CA LYS A 218 19.65 -11.03 6.01
C LYS A 218 20.82 -10.06 5.97
N ALA A 219 20.56 -8.76 5.80
CA ALA A 219 21.61 -7.76 5.74
C ALA A 219 22.36 -7.60 7.07
N ALA A 220 21.69 -7.75 8.21
CA ALA A 220 22.33 -7.76 9.52
C ALA A 220 23.27 -8.98 9.67
N ALA A 221 22.79 -10.17 9.31
CA ALA A 221 23.54 -11.41 9.46
C ALA A 221 24.72 -11.55 8.49
N GLU A 222 24.53 -11.20 7.22
CA GLU A 222 25.53 -11.45 6.17
C GLU A 222 26.43 -10.25 5.88
N ARG A 223 25.92 -9.03 6.09
CA ARG A 223 26.63 -7.78 5.78
C ARG A 223 26.91 -6.90 7.01
N GLY A 224 26.46 -7.29 8.20
CA GLY A 224 26.67 -6.52 9.43
C GLY A 224 25.95 -5.16 9.45
N VAL A 225 24.86 -5.00 8.68
CA VAL A 225 24.14 -3.72 8.58
C VAL A 225 23.38 -3.45 9.88
N THR A 226 23.75 -2.36 10.57
CA THR A 226 23.13 -1.93 11.85
C THR A 226 22.14 -0.79 11.69
N ASN A 227 22.18 -0.07 10.57
CA ASN A 227 21.30 1.06 10.27
C ASN A 227 20.62 0.82 8.93
N PRO A 228 19.65 -0.11 8.84
CA PRO A 228 19.09 -0.57 7.57
C PRO A 228 18.36 0.54 6.82
N GLU A 229 18.56 0.61 5.51
CA GLU A 229 17.92 1.58 4.61
C GLU A 229 17.15 0.85 3.50
N MET A 230 15.95 1.31 3.15
CA MET A 230 15.13 0.77 2.07
C MET A 230 14.78 1.88 1.07
N ILE A 231 14.88 1.57 -0.23
CA ILE A 231 14.57 2.51 -1.32
C ILE A 231 13.25 2.07 -1.95
N ILE A 232 12.24 2.94 -1.87
CA ILE A 232 10.89 2.66 -2.38
C ILE A 232 10.40 3.80 -3.29
N PRO A 233 9.58 3.49 -4.32
CA PRO A 233 8.85 4.50 -5.09
C PRO A 233 7.88 5.30 -4.21
N SER A 234 7.63 6.57 -4.55
CA SER A 234 6.62 7.38 -3.85
C SER A 234 5.19 6.83 -3.97
N THR A 235 4.95 5.96 -4.96
CA THR A 235 3.68 5.25 -5.20
C THR A 235 3.58 3.89 -4.51
N ALA A 236 4.64 3.46 -3.81
CA ALA A 236 4.66 2.17 -3.10
C ALA A 236 3.59 2.12 -1.98
N HIS A 237 3.11 0.92 -1.67
CA HIS A 237 2.04 0.73 -0.70
C HIS A 237 2.41 1.25 0.70
N ALA A 238 1.43 1.78 1.44
CA ALA A 238 1.61 2.31 2.80
C ALA A 238 2.20 1.28 3.80
N ALA A 239 2.10 -0.02 3.51
CA ALA A 239 2.69 -1.09 4.31
C ALA A 239 4.23 -1.00 4.42
N PHE A 240 4.93 -0.47 3.41
CA PHE A 240 6.38 -0.24 3.50
C PHE A 240 6.72 0.83 4.55
N PHE A 241 5.90 1.87 4.65
CA PHE A 241 6.02 2.90 5.69
C PHE A 241 5.75 2.34 7.08
N LYS A 242 4.74 1.46 7.20
CA LYS A 242 4.45 0.73 8.43
C LYS A 242 5.62 -0.19 8.84
N ALA A 243 6.18 -0.95 7.89
CA ALA A 243 7.35 -1.81 8.13
C ALA A 243 8.56 -0.99 8.60
N ALA A 244 8.84 0.14 7.94
CA ALA A 244 9.90 1.06 8.33
C ALA A 244 9.75 1.58 9.77
N GLN A 245 8.52 1.95 10.16
CA GLN A 245 8.22 2.39 11.51
C GLN A 245 8.43 1.27 12.55
N TYR A 246 7.93 0.07 12.26
CA TYR A 246 8.00 -1.09 13.16
C TYR A 246 9.43 -1.58 13.33
N PHE A 247 10.19 -1.66 12.25
CA PHE A 247 11.50 -2.29 12.20
C PHE A 247 12.67 -1.31 12.20
N LYS A 248 12.39 -0.01 12.32
CA LYS A 248 13.38 1.08 12.32
C LYS A 248 14.27 1.07 11.08
N ILE A 249 13.66 0.82 9.92
CA ILE A 249 14.32 0.90 8.62
C ILE A 249 14.16 2.34 8.11
N LYS A 250 15.27 2.98 7.73
CA LYS A 250 15.24 4.32 7.16
C LYS A 250 14.77 4.25 5.71
N LEU A 251 13.81 5.10 5.34
CA LEU A 251 13.22 5.13 4.00
C LEU A 251 13.87 6.18 3.11
N HIS A 252 14.12 5.77 1.87
CA HIS A 252 14.46 6.64 0.76
C HIS A 252 13.33 6.58 -0.27
N LEU A 253 12.62 7.69 -0.44
CA LEU A 253 11.56 7.81 -1.44
C LEU A 253 12.17 8.27 -2.77
N VAL A 254 11.89 7.56 -3.85
CA VAL A 254 12.20 7.98 -5.21
C VAL A 254 10.96 8.51 -5.91
N SER A 255 11.14 9.51 -6.75
CA SER A 255 10.06 10.12 -7.51
C SER A 255 9.51 9.17 -8.58
N CYS A 256 8.22 9.35 -8.90
CA CYS A 256 7.53 8.70 -10.00
C CYS A 256 7.07 9.78 -11.00
N PRO A 257 7.97 10.32 -11.83
CA PRO A 257 7.67 11.48 -12.67
C PRO A 257 6.64 11.18 -13.75
N ALA A 258 5.82 12.17 -14.08
CA ALA A 258 5.00 12.18 -15.28
C ALA A 258 5.88 12.26 -16.55
N PRO A 259 5.42 11.76 -17.70
CA PRO A 259 4.09 11.14 -17.93
C PRO A 259 4.00 9.66 -17.56
N GLU A 260 5.11 8.96 -17.31
CA GLU A 260 5.08 7.50 -17.13
C GLU A 260 4.62 7.08 -15.72
N TYR A 261 4.82 7.92 -14.71
CA TYR A 261 4.55 7.65 -13.29
C TYR A 261 5.18 6.34 -12.76
N LYS A 262 6.32 5.95 -13.35
CA LYS A 262 7.16 4.83 -12.91
C LYS A 262 8.26 5.32 -11.97
N ALA A 263 8.73 4.46 -11.09
CA ALA A 263 9.88 4.74 -10.24
C ALA A 263 11.12 5.21 -11.03
N SER A 264 11.72 6.33 -10.61
CA SER A 264 12.95 6.83 -11.21
C SER A 264 14.15 5.93 -10.88
N VAL A 265 14.52 5.09 -11.85
CA VAL A 265 15.72 4.23 -11.78
C VAL A 265 16.99 5.04 -11.49
N THR A 266 17.10 6.23 -12.07
CA THR A 266 18.24 7.13 -11.86
C THR A 266 18.36 7.55 -10.39
N GLU A 267 17.24 7.85 -9.74
CA GLU A 267 17.23 8.17 -8.31
C GLU A 267 17.53 6.94 -7.45
N ILE A 268 16.99 5.76 -7.80
CA ILE A 268 17.31 4.50 -7.12
C ILE A 268 18.82 4.27 -7.12
N ARG A 269 19.45 4.30 -8.30
CA ARG A 269 20.90 4.13 -8.48
C ARG A 269 21.71 5.11 -7.61
N ARG A 270 21.25 6.34 -7.50
CA ARG A 270 21.91 7.41 -6.72
C ARG A 270 21.79 7.21 -5.21
N MET A 271 20.72 6.58 -4.73
CA MET A 271 20.43 6.39 -3.30
C MET A 271 21.00 5.08 -2.73
N ILE A 272 21.36 4.12 -3.58
CA ILE A 272 22.01 2.86 -3.16
C ILE A 272 23.29 3.16 -2.38
N ASN A 273 23.44 2.50 -1.24
CA ASN A 273 24.62 2.59 -0.40
C ASN A 273 24.81 1.30 0.44
N ARG A 274 25.88 1.26 1.24
CA ARG A 274 26.23 0.07 2.05
C ARG A 274 25.16 -0.37 3.06
N ASN A 275 24.27 0.53 3.46
CA ASN A 275 23.18 0.25 4.39
C ASN A 275 21.88 -0.16 3.67
N THR A 276 21.83 -0.07 2.33
CA THR A 276 20.64 -0.45 1.57
C THR A 276 20.42 -1.95 1.69
N VAL A 277 19.26 -2.33 2.23
CA VAL A 277 18.86 -3.72 2.49
C VAL A 277 17.78 -4.22 1.54
N LEU A 278 16.99 -3.31 0.93
CA LEU A 278 15.88 -3.68 0.08
C LEU A 278 15.58 -2.60 -0.97
N LEU A 279 15.43 -3.02 -2.22
CA LEU A 279 14.80 -2.26 -3.29
C LEU A 279 13.36 -2.74 -3.47
N VAL A 280 12.46 -1.83 -3.82
CA VAL A 280 11.03 -2.12 -4.02
C VAL A 280 10.57 -1.64 -5.38
N ALA A 281 9.74 -2.45 -6.04
CA ALA A 281 9.00 -2.10 -7.25
C ALA A 281 7.56 -2.63 -7.15
N SER A 282 6.61 -2.04 -7.86
CA SER A 282 5.19 -2.43 -7.83
C SER A 282 4.72 -3.02 -9.15
N ALA A 283 3.83 -4.02 -9.09
CA ALA A 283 3.26 -4.71 -10.26
C ALA A 283 1.75 -5.00 -10.11
N PRO A 284 0.86 -4.01 -10.32
CA PRO A 284 1.13 -2.58 -10.39
C PRO A 284 1.04 -1.90 -9.01
N ASN A 285 1.39 -0.62 -8.94
CA ASN A 285 1.11 0.19 -7.75
C ASN A 285 -0.40 0.45 -7.58
N TYR A 286 -0.82 0.64 -6.32
CA TYR A 286 -2.21 0.90 -5.97
C TYR A 286 -2.74 2.24 -6.51
N PRO A 287 -2.01 3.38 -6.38
CA PRO A 287 -2.57 4.68 -6.77
C PRO A 287 -2.96 4.74 -8.24
N HIS A 288 -2.05 4.40 -9.16
CA HIS A 288 -2.22 4.72 -10.57
C HIS A 288 -2.31 3.48 -11.47
N GLY A 289 -2.17 2.26 -10.94
CA GLY A 289 -2.21 1.05 -11.76
C GLY A 289 -0.97 0.87 -12.65
N ILE A 290 0.14 1.52 -12.30
CA ILE A 290 1.39 1.49 -13.09
C ILE A 290 2.32 0.38 -12.61
N VAL A 291 2.90 -0.35 -13.56
CA VAL A 291 3.98 -1.32 -13.30
C VAL A 291 5.32 -0.60 -13.44
N ASP A 292 6.13 -0.63 -12.37
CA ASP A 292 7.47 -0.02 -12.35
C ASP A 292 8.42 -0.70 -13.34
N ASP A 293 9.58 -0.11 -13.64
CA ASP A 293 10.59 -0.69 -14.53
C ASP A 293 11.39 -1.81 -13.84
N ILE A 294 10.74 -2.95 -13.65
CA ILE A 294 11.29 -4.09 -12.92
C ILE A 294 12.56 -4.66 -13.57
N PRO A 295 12.67 -4.82 -14.91
CA PRO A 295 13.91 -5.28 -15.52
C PRO A 295 15.13 -4.42 -15.16
N GLU A 296 14.98 -3.10 -15.21
CA GLU A 296 16.08 -2.19 -14.93
C GLU A 296 16.39 -2.10 -13.41
N ILE A 297 15.37 -2.16 -12.55
CA ILE A 297 15.58 -2.25 -11.09
C ILE A 297 16.21 -3.61 -10.70
N SER A 298 15.83 -4.70 -11.37
CA SER A 298 16.41 -6.04 -11.23
C SER A 298 17.90 -6.05 -11.59
N ARG A 299 18.28 -5.33 -12.64
CA ARG A 299 19.69 -5.13 -13.00
C ARG A 299 20.46 -4.42 -11.88
N LEU A 300 19.92 -3.32 -11.35
CA LEU A 300 20.52 -2.61 -10.21
C LEU A 300 20.65 -3.48 -8.96
N ALA A 301 19.61 -4.26 -8.64
CA ALA A 301 19.60 -5.20 -7.53
C ALA A 301 20.73 -6.23 -7.65
N THR A 302 20.91 -6.79 -8.85
CA THR A 302 21.96 -7.77 -9.15
C THR A 302 23.35 -7.16 -9.10
N GLU A 303 23.55 -5.97 -9.70
CA GLU A 303 24.85 -5.27 -9.73
C GLU A 303 25.35 -4.89 -8.32
N ASN A 304 24.44 -4.70 -7.36
CA ASN A 304 24.77 -4.24 -6.01
C ASN A 304 24.58 -5.31 -4.92
N ASP A 305 24.16 -6.52 -5.28
CA ASP A 305 23.83 -7.60 -4.34
C ASP A 305 22.82 -7.15 -3.25
N ILE A 306 21.71 -6.55 -3.70
CA ILE A 306 20.63 -6.06 -2.83
C ILE A 306 19.33 -6.78 -3.22
N PRO A 307 18.59 -7.35 -2.24
CA PRO A 307 17.27 -7.90 -2.49
C PRO A 307 16.33 -6.91 -3.20
N LEU A 308 15.57 -7.41 -4.20
CA LEU A 308 14.45 -6.69 -4.82
C LEU A 308 13.14 -7.40 -4.47
N HIS A 309 12.24 -6.65 -3.85
CA HIS A 309 10.86 -7.07 -3.66
C HIS A 309 9.94 -6.45 -4.70
N VAL A 310 9.17 -7.29 -5.38
CA VAL A 310 8.09 -6.86 -6.28
C VAL A 310 6.76 -6.98 -5.53
N ASP A 311 6.15 -5.84 -5.23
CA ASP A 311 4.81 -5.78 -4.67
C ASP A 311 3.78 -6.06 -5.77
N CYS A 312 3.35 -7.31 -5.84
CA CYS A 312 2.31 -7.79 -6.75
C CYS A 312 1.02 -8.11 -5.97
N CYS A 313 0.83 -7.52 -4.79
CA CYS A 313 -0.37 -7.74 -3.98
C CYS A 313 -1.61 -7.40 -4.79
N LEU A 314 -1.64 -6.21 -5.40
CA LEU A 314 -2.76 -5.77 -6.21
C LEU A 314 -2.84 -6.53 -7.54
N GLY A 315 -1.75 -6.70 -8.29
CA GLY A 315 -1.78 -7.40 -9.57
C GLY A 315 -2.30 -8.84 -9.45
N SER A 316 -1.93 -9.50 -8.35
CA SER A 316 -2.39 -10.83 -7.94
C SER A 316 -2.42 -11.82 -9.13
N LEU A 317 -3.40 -12.71 -9.25
CA LEU A 317 -3.44 -13.65 -10.37
C LEU A 317 -3.86 -13.01 -11.70
N VAL A 318 -4.49 -11.83 -11.72
CA VAL A 318 -4.85 -11.18 -12.99
C VAL A 318 -3.61 -10.82 -13.81
N ILE A 319 -2.59 -10.20 -13.20
CA ILE A 319 -1.37 -9.84 -13.93
C ILE A 319 -0.59 -11.06 -14.45
N ALA A 320 -0.65 -12.19 -13.72
CA ALA A 320 0.00 -13.45 -14.12
C ALA A 320 -0.63 -14.07 -15.39
N PHE A 321 -1.91 -13.80 -15.66
CA PHE A 321 -2.65 -14.38 -16.79
C PHE A 321 -2.92 -13.40 -17.94
N LEU A 322 -2.33 -12.19 -17.94
CA LEU A 322 -2.52 -11.19 -19.01
C LEU A 322 -2.25 -11.74 -20.41
N GLN A 323 -1.07 -12.35 -20.61
CA GLN A 323 -0.62 -12.88 -21.90
C GLN A 323 -1.59 -13.95 -22.41
N LYS A 324 -1.92 -14.94 -21.57
CA LYS A 324 -2.87 -16.03 -21.90
C LYS A 324 -4.29 -15.52 -22.14
N SER A 325 -4.62 -14.35 -21.59
CA SER A 325 -5.90 -13.67 -21.79
C SER A 325 -5.97 -12.87 -23.09
N GLY A 326 -4.85 -12.68 -23.79
CA GLY A 326 -4.77 -11.91 -25.04
C GLY A 326 -4.37 -10.45 -24.84
N PHE A 327 -3.86 -10.08 -23.66
CA PHE A 327 -3.35 -8.73 -23.38
C PHE A 327 -1.82 -8.72 -23.30
N PRO A 328 -1.18 -7.57 -23.56
CA PRO A 328 0.26 -7.41 -23.33
C PRO A 328 0.60 -7.67 -21.87
N SER A 329 1.59 -8.54 -21.63
CA SER A 329 2.18 -8.73 -20.30
C SER A 329 3.33 -7.73 -20.10
N PRO A 330 3.48 -7.14 -18.89
CA PRO A 330 4.56 -6.20 -18.63
C PRO A 330 5.94 -6.80 -18.88
N TYR A 331 6.73 -6.11 -19.71
CA TYR A 331 8.13 -6.44 -20.01
C TYR A 331 8.35 -7.85 -20.61
N ASP A 332 7.38 -8.41 -21.32
CA ASP A 332 7.48 -9.77 -21.89
C ASP A 332 8.73 -9.95 -22.77
N ASN A 333 9.05 -8.93 -23.59
CA ASN A 333 10.26 -8.89 -24.44
C ASN A 333 11.57 -8.56 -23.68
N SER A 334 11.51 -8.36 -22.37
CA SER A 334 12.64 -7.96 -21.52
C SER A 334 12.78 -8.86 -20.29
N GLY A 335 12.22 -10.07 -20.32
CA GLY A 335 12.33 -11.05 -19.24
C GLY A 335 11.20 -10.99 -18.20
N GLY A 336 10.09 -10.32 -18.51
CA GLY A 336 8.92 -10.21 -17.64
C GLY A 336 9.14 -9.33 -16.41
N PHE A 337 8.22 -9.45 -15.45
CA PHE A 337 8.17 -8.63 -14.23
C PHE A 337 8.33 -9.46 -12.94
N ASP A 338 8.42 -10.79 -13.06
CA ASP A 338 8.38 -11.78 -11.98
C ASP A 338 9.75 -12.46 -11.76
N PHE A 339 9.79 -13.70 -11.25
CA PHE A 339 11.06 -14.40 -10.98
C PHE A 339 11.90 -14.72 -12.22
N ARG A 340 11.39 -14.51 -13.43
CA ARG A 340 12.21 -14.48 -14.65
C ARG A 340 13.30 -13.39 -14.60
N GLN A 341 13.07 -12.32 -13.85
CA GLN A 341 14.07 -11.26 -13.61
C GLN A 341 15.07 -11.68 -12.52
N PRO A 342 16.38 -11.78 -12.81
CA PRO A 342 17.35 -12.37 -11.88
C PRO A 342 17.44 -11.64 -10.53
N GLY A 343 17.29 -10.32 -10.52
CA GLY A 343 17.36 -9.51 -9.31
C GLY A 343 16.14 -9.63 -8.39
N VAL A 344 14.98 -10.08 -8.90
CA VAL A 344 13.77 -10.25 -8.08
C VAL A 344 13.99 -11.37 -7.07
N THR A 345 14.06 -11.04 -5.78
CA THR A 345 14.30 -12.00 -4.70
C THR A 345 13.03 -12.37 -3.95
N SER A 346 11.97 -11.55 -4.04
CA SER A 346 10.68 -11.84 -3.42
C SER A 346 9.51 -11.16 -4.14
N ILE A 347 8.33 -11.76 -4.05
CA ILE A 347 7.08 -11.25 -4.63
C ILE A 347 5.94 -11.45 -3.63
N SER A 348 5.17 -10.40 -3.31
CA SER A 348 3.91 -10.54 -2.55
C SER A 348 2.73 -10.68 -3.51
N VAL A 349 1.78 -11.58 -3.21
CA VAL A 349 0.62 -11.86 -4.06
C VAL A 349 -0.62 -12.07 -3.19
N ASP A 350 -1.63 -11.19 -3.30
CA ASP A 350 -2.85 -11.34 -2.50
C ASP A 350 -3.82 -12.30 -3.15
N THR A 351 -3.93 -13.51 -2.60
CA THR A 351 -4.96 -14.48 -2.99
C THR A 351 -6.37 -13.96 -2.70
N HIS A 352 -6.57 -13.13 -1.66
CA HIS A 352 -7.87 -12.53 -1.34
C HIS A 352 -8.29 -11.33 -2.23
N LYS A 353 -7.44 -10.94 -3.19
CA LYS A 353 -7.73 -9.95 -4.22
C LYS A 353 -8.16 -10.67 -5.51
N TYR A 354 -7.38 -10.59 -6.59
CA TYR A 354 -7.70 -11.29 -7.84
C TYR A 354 -7.40 -12.79 -7.83
N GLY A 355 -6.94 -13.35 -6.71
CA GLY A 355 -7.03 -14.80 -6.48
C GLY A 355 -8.44 -15.24 -6.06
N PHE A 356 -9.32 -14.29 -5.74
CA PHE A 356 -10.72 -14.48 -5.34
C PHE A 356 -10.95 -15.28 -4.07
N ALA A 357 -9.89 -15.56 -3.30
CA ALA A 357 -9.98 -16.28 -2.05
C ALA A 357 -10.71 -15.44 -0.97
N PRO A 358 -11.16 -16.08 0.12
CA PRO A 358 -11.72 -15.35 1.26
C PRO A 358 -10.76 -14.29 1.80
N LYS A 359 -11.31 -13.20 2.35
CA LYS A 359 -10.51 -12.16 3.03
C LYS A 359 -9.66 -12.76 4.15
N GLY A 360 -8.43 -12.27 4.30
CA GLY A 360 -7.48 -12.79 5.29
C GLY A 360 -6.44 -13.77 4.74
N SER A 361 -6.13 -13.73 3.44
CA SER A 361 -5.19 -14.66 2.79
C SER A 361 -4.30 -13.97 1.75
N SER A 362 -2.99 -14.16 1.84
CA SER A 362 -1.99 -13.71 0.85
C SER A 362 -0.82 -14.70 0.85
N VAL A 363 0.10 -14.52 -0.10
CA VAL A 363 1.31 -15.33 -0.21
C VAL A 363 2.51 -14.40 -0.37
N LEU A 364 3.57 -14.69 0.40
CA LEU A 364 4.88 -14.11 0.19
C LEU A 364 5.81 -15.16 -0.41
N LEU A 365 6.26 -14.90 -1.62
CA LEU A 365 7.18 -15.74 -2.37
C LEU A 365 8.60 -15.21 -2.25
N TYR A 366 9.55 -16.13 -2.30
CA TYR A 366 10.97 -15.88 -2.31
C TYR A 366 11.61 -16.70 -3.44
N ARG A 367 12.62 -16.10 -4.05
CA ARG A 367 13.43 -16.76 -5.08
C ARG A 367 13.97 -18.10 -4.56
N ASN A 368 14.38 -18.17 -3.30
CA ASN A 368 14.80 -19.42 -2.70
C ASN A 368 14.66 -19.42 -1.18
N ARG A 369 14.95 -20.57 -0.57
CA ARG A 369 14.90 -20.79 0.88
C ARG A 369 15.86 -19.88 1.66
N SER A 370 17.02 -19.51 1.09
CA SER A 370 18.00 -18.67 1.78
C SER A 370 17.47 -17.27 2.09
N TYR A 371 16.59 -16.71 1.24
CA TYR A 371 15.89 -15.45 1.55
C TYR A 371 14.76 -15.66 2.55
N ARG A 372 13.93 -16.69 2.33
CA ARG A 372 12.77 -16.97 3.18
C ARG A 372 13.14 -17.26 4.63
N ASN A 373 14.24 -17.97 4.88
CA ASN A 373 14.62 -18.40 6.23
C ASN A 373 14.85 -17.22 7.19
N TYR A 374 15.25 -16.06 6.69
CA TYR A 374 15.43 -14.84 7.50
C TYR A 374 14.12 -14.21 7.99
N GLN A 375 12.97 -14.65 7.49
CA GLN A 375 11.68 -14.20 8.00
C GLN A 375 11.22 -14.99 9.25
N TYR A 376 11.76 -16.19 9.45
CA TYR A 376 11.28 -17.10 10.49
C TYR A 376 11.63 -16.57 11.88
N PHE A 377 10.71 -16.76 12.82
CA PHE A 377 11.02 -16.62 14.23
C PHE A 377 11.31 -18.01 14.80
N LEU A 378 12.48 -18.17 15.41
CA LEU A 378 12.96 -19.42 16.01
C LEU A 378 13.40 -19.15 17.45
N PHE A 379 12.82 -19.87 18.40
CA PHE A 379 13.15 -19.71 19.81
C PHE A 379 13.23 -21.08 20.51
N PRO A 380 14.42 -21.71 20.56
CA PRO A 380 14.58 -23.05 21.09
C PRO A 380 14.50 -23.12 22.63
N ASP A 381 14.84 -22.03 23.32
CA ASP A 381 15.01 -22.01 24.79
C ASP A 381 13.74 -21.59 25.55
N TRP A 382 12.57 -21.60 24.90
CA TRP A 382 11.32 -21.28 25.58
C TRP A 382 10.91 -22.38 26.55
N SER A 383 10.47 -22.02 27.76
CA SER A 383 10.01 -22.99 28.77
C SER A 383 8.80 -23.82 28.35
N GLY A 384 8.05 -23.38 27.32
CA GLY A 384 6.95 -24.13 26.71
C GLY A 384 7.38 -25.17 25.65
N GLY A 385 8.69 -25.32 25.41
CA GLY A 385 9.27 -26.12 24.35
C GLY A 385 9.73 -25.27 23.16
N ALA A 386 10.55 -25.85 22.28
CA ALA A 386 11.07 -25.14 21.12
C ALA A 386 9.93 -24.56 20.26
N TYR A 387 9.98 -23.25 20.01
CA TYR A 387 8.94 -22.53 19.27
C TYR A 387 9.47 -22.05 17.92
N ALA A 388 8.67 -22.22 16.86
CA ALA A 388 8.97 -21.71 15.54
C ALA A 388 7.69 -21.21 14.85
N SER A 389 7.75 -20.06 14.18
CA SER A 389 6.66 -19.56 13.34
C SER A 389 7.15 -19.08 11.97
N PRO A 390 6.41 -19.39 10.88
CA PRO A 390 6.82 -19.01 9.54
C PRO A 390 6.46 -17.57 9.17
N SER A 391 5.52 -16.95 9.89
CA SER A 391 5.04 -15.58 9.69
C SER A 391 4.81 -14.88 11.05
N MET A 392 4.14 -13.73 11.05
CA MET A 392 3.93 -12.89 12.24
C MET A 392 3.09 -13.60 13.33
N ALA A 393 2.13 -14.44 12.93
CA ALA A 393 1.20 -15.09 13.84
C ALA A 393 1.69 -16.48 14.29
N GLY A 394 1.35 -16.85 15.52
CA GLY A 394 1.39 -18.24 16.00
C GLY A 394 0.15 -19.00 15.53
N SER A 395 -0.92 -18.96 16.33
CA SER A 395 -2.22 -19.52 15.95
C SER A 395 -2.81 -18.77 14.76
N ARG A 396 -3.30 -19.51 13.76
CA ARG A 396 -3.90 -18.96 12.53
C ARG A 396 -5.20 -19.70 12.16
N PRO A 397 -6.14 -19.06 11.44
CA PRO A 397 -7.37 -19.73 11.00
C PRO A 397 -7.10 -20.66 9.80
N GLY A 398 -6.95 -21.96 10.03
CA GLY A 398 -6.77 -22.95 8.97
C GLY A 398 -7.98 -23.05 8.02
N SER A 399 -9.16 -22.61 8.47
CA SER A 399 -10.36 -22.47 7.64
C SER A 399 -10.16 -21.53 6.45
N LEU A 400 -9.43 -20.42 6.61
CA LEU A 400 -9.12 -19.50 5.50
C LEU A 400 -8.13 -20.10 4.51
N ILE A 401 -7.19 -20.93 4.99
CA ILE A 401 -6.29 -21.70 4.13
C ILE A 401 -7.10 -22.68 3.28
N ALA A 402 -8.05 -23.39 3.88
CA ALA A 402 -8.93 -24.30 3.15
C ALA A 402 -9.78 -23.59 2.10
N GLY A 403 -10.42 -22.46 2.45
CA GLY A 403 -11.19 -21.65 1.50
C GLY A 403 -10.33 -21.07 0.37
N THR A 404 -9.08 -20.69 0.67
CA THR A 404 -8.12 -20.23 -0.35
C THR A 404 -7.77 -21.35 -1.31
N TRP A 405 -7.36 -22.50 -0.80
CA TRP A 405 -6.99 -23.66 -1.62
C TRP A 405 -8.15 -24.10 -2.51
N ALA A 406 -9.36 -24.20 -1.94
CA ALA A 406 -10.55 -24.59 -2.68
C ALA A 406 -10.88 -23.60 -3.81
N THR A 407 -10.65 -22.30 -3.57
CA THR A 407 -10.82 -21.27 -4.60
C THR A 407 -9.83 -21.44 -5.74
N LEU A 408 -8.52 -21.55 -5.44
CA LEU A 408 -7.49 -21.68 -6.47
C LEU A 408 -7.74 -22.90 -7.36
N VAL A 409 -8.09 -24.05 -6.76
CA VAL A 409 -8.36 -25.29 -7.48
C VAL A 409 -9.68 -25.23 -8.27
N ARG A 410 -10.73 -24.59 -7.72
CA ARG A 410 -12.03 -24.44 -8.39
C ARG A 410 -11.96 -23.47 -9.57
N MET A 411 -11.20 -22.39 -9.44
CA MET A 411 -10.99 -21.43 -10.53
C MET A 411 -10.13 -22.07 -11.61
N GLY A 412 -9.03 -22.68 -11.22
CA GLY A 412 -8.02 -23.19 -12.16
C GLY A 412 -7.50 -22.10 -13.09
N GLU A 413 -6.61 -22.47 -13.99
CA GLU A 413 -6.05 -21.51 -14.96
C GLU A 413 -7.12 -20.92 -15.88
N SER A 414 -8.07 -21.74 -16.36
CA SER A 414 -9.12 -21.28 -17.29
C SER A 414 -10.06 -20.24 -16.65
N GLY A 415 -10.41 -20.41 -15.37
CA GLY A 415 -11.20 -19.44 -14.63
C GLY A 415 -10.47 -18.10 -14.51
N TYR A 416 -9.18 -18.11 -14.13
CA TYR A 416 -8.41 -16.87 -14.03
C TYR A 416 -8.18 -16.18 -15.37
N ILE A 417 -8.00 -16.93 -16.47
CA ILE A 417 -7.94 -16.36 -17.83
C ILE A 417 -9.26 -15.68 -18.18
N SER A 418 -10.40 -16.33 -17.90
CA SER A 418 -11.72 -15.75 -18.16
C SER A 418 -11.95 -14.47 -17.36
N SER A 419 -11.67 -14.51 -16.04
CA SER A 419 -11.78 -13.35 -15.17
C SER A 419 -10.84 -12.22 -15.58
N CYS A 420 -9.60 -12.53 -15.99
CA CYS A 420 -8.68 -11.53 -16.50
C CYS A 420 -9.21 -10.85 -17.77
N ARG A 421 -9.80 -11.60 -18.72
CA ARG A 421 -10.47 -11.04 -19.91
C ARG A 421 -11.59 -10.06 -19.54
N GLN A 422 -12.44 -10.44 -18.59
CA GLN A 422 -13.54 -9.60 -18.14
C GLN A 422 -13.03 -8.31 -17.47
N ILE A 423 -12.13 -8.45 -16.50
CA ILE A 423 -11.64 -7.32 -15.68
C ILE A 423 -10.81 -6.34 -16.51
N VAL A 424 -9.79 -6.84 -17.21
CA VAL A 424 -8.89 -5.99 -18.00
C VAL A 424 -9.59 -5.47 -19.25
N GLY A 425 -10.52 -6.25 -19.82
CA GLY A 425 -11.39 -5.79 -20.91
C GLY A 425 -12.26 -4.60 -20.50
N ALA A 426 -12.85 -4.62 -19.31
CA ALA A 426 -13.60 -3.49 -18.76
C ALA A 426 -12.70 -2.28 -18.49
N ALA A 427 -11.53 -2.48 -17.89
CA ALA A 427 -10.56 -1.40 -17.66
C ALA A 427 -10.15 -0.71 -18.97
N LYS A 428 -9.84 -1.48 -20.02
CA LYS A 428 -9.53 -0.96 -21.37
C LYS A 428 -10.71 -0.26 -22.03
N LYS A 429 -11.93 -0.76 -21.82
CA LYS A 429 -13.14 -0.13 -22.34
C LYS A 429 -13.36 1.25 -21.70
N PHE A 430 -13.17 1.35 -20.38
CA PHE A 430 -13.24 2.60 -19.64
C PHE A 430 -12.15 3.59 -20.08
N GLU A 431 -10.90 3.11 -20.19
CA GLU A 431 -9.78 3.87 -20.75
C GLU A 431 -10.11 4.42 -22.15
N THR A 432 -10.59 3.56 -23.05
CA THR A 432 -10.98 3.96 -24.40
C THR A 432 -12.08 5.01 -24.38
N ALA A 433 -13.07 4.90 -23.49
CA ALA A 433 -14.14 5.89 -23.36
C ALA A 433 -13.61 7.26 -22.92
N ILE A 434 -12.69 7.32 -21.95
CA ILE A 434 -12.04 8.59 -21.57
C ILE A 434 -11.28 9.20 -22.76
N LEU A 435 -10.55 8.37 -23.52
CA LEU A 435 -9.69 8.84 -24.61
C LEU A 435 -10.45 9.20 -25.90
N THR A 436 -11.69 8.76 -26.07
CA THR A 436 -12.45 8.92 -27.33
C THR A 436 -13.77 9.66 -27.19
N SER A 437 -14.35 9.73 -25.99
CA SER A 437 -15.60 10.45 -25.76
C SER A 437 -15.39 11.95 -26.03
N PRO A 438 -16.23 12.60 -26.86
CA PRO A 438 -16.15 14.04 -27.11
C PRO A 438 -16.32 14.89 -25.83
N ILE A 439 -16.93 14.33 -24.78
CA ILE A 439 -17.15 15.02 -23.50
C ILE A 439 -15.99 14.77 -22.54
N LEU A 440 -15.48 13.54 -22.44
CA LEU A 440 -14.42 13.23 -21.48
C LEU A 440 -13.04 13.64 -22.01
N GLN A 441 -12.76 13.38 -23.28
CA GLN A 441 -11.45 13.57 -23.88
C GLN A 441 -10.91 15.01 -23.76
N PRO A 442 -11.71 16.09 -23.79
CA PRO A 442 -11.20 17.45 -23.59
C PRO A 442 -10.96 17.84 -22.12
N HIS A 443 -11.49 17.10 -21.16
CA HIS A 443 -11.58 17.54 -19.75
C HIS A 443 -10.93 16.59 -18.75
N ILE A 444 -10.81 15.30 -19.10
CA ILE A 444 -10.26 14.25 -18.25
C ILE A 444 -9.00 13.68 -18.90
N GLU A 445 -8.01 13.32 -18.09
CA GLU A 445 -6.85 12.54 -18.52
C GLU A 445 -6.59 11.36 -17.59
N ILE A 446 -5.95 10.33 -18.13
CA ILE A 446 -5.52 9.14 -17.38
C ILE A 446 -4.12 9.38 -16.83
N ILE A 447 -3.89 8.98 -15.59
CA ILE A 447 -2.58 9.07 -14.96
C ILE A 447 -1.70 7.91 -15.47
N GLY A 448 -0.74 8.23 -16.32
CA GLY A 448 0.23 7.27 -16.86
C GLY A 448 -0.39 6.26 -17.85
N TYR A 449 0.21 5.07 -17.89
CA TYR A 449 -0.14 4.01 -18.83
C TYR A 449 -0.48 2.69 -18.09
N PRO A 450 -1.65 2.62 -17.43
CA PRO A 450 -2.04 1.43 -16.68
C PRO A 450 -2.26 0.23 -17.61
N MET A 451 -1.73 -0.94 -17.22
CA MET A 451 -1.80 -2.16 -18.05
C MET A 451 -2.72 -3.25 -17.50
N VAL A 452 -3.21 -3.09 -16.27
CA VAL A 452 -3.86 -4.17 -15.50
C VAL A 452 -5.31 -3.78 -15.20
N SER A 453 -5.70 -3.71 -13.93
CA SER A 453 -7.08 -3.55 -13.49
C SER A 453 -7.42 -2.19 -12.90
N VAL A 454 -6.43 -1.31 -12.71
CA VAL A 454 -6.65 0.01 -12.08
C VAL A 454 -6.47 1.09 -13.12
N ILE A 455 -7.48 1.96 -13.26
CA ILE A 455 -7.39 3.18 -14.07
C ILE A 455 -7.55 4.37 -13.13
N ALA A 456 -6.51 5.18 -13.01
CA ALA A 456 -6.57 6.47 -12.33
C ALA A 456 -6.74 7.59 -13.36
N PHE A 457 -7.57 8.57 -13.05
CA PHE A 457 -7.86 9.70 -13.91
C PHE A 457 -8.02 10.99 -13.09
N THR A 458 -7.75 12.12 -13.73
CA THR A 458 -7.86 13.46 -13.16
C THR A 458 -8.50 14.40 -14.16
N SER A 459 -9.03 15.53 -13.67
CA SER A 459 -9.30 16.67 -14.53
C SER A 459 -7.99 17.20 -15.10
N LYS A 460 -7.99 17.45 -16.41
CA LYS A 460 -6.97 18.27 -17.12
C LYS A 460 -7.49 19.67 -17.46
N ASN A 461 -8.72 19.99 -17.04
CA ASN A 461 -9.33 21.29 -17.18
C ASN A 461 -9.23 22.03 -15.84
N ASP A 462 -8.50 23.15 -15.80
CA ASP A 462 -8.31 23.96 -14.58
C ASP A 462 -9.61 24.53 -13.99
N GLU A 463 -10.70 24.51 -14.76
CA GLU A 463 -12.04 24.92 -14.32
C GLU A 463 -12.81 23.82 -13.60
N ILE A 464 -12.39 22.55 -13.74
CA ILE A 464 -13.01 21.39 -13.12
C ILE A 464 -12.09 20.85 -12.04
N GLU A 465 -12.53 20.89 -10.78
CA GLU A 465 -11.81 20.25 -9.68
C GLU A 465 -12.06 18.74 -9.69
N THR A 466 -10.99 17.96 -9.60
CA THR A 466 -11.06 16.49 -9.68
C THR A 466 -11.96 15.92 -8.57
N TYR A 467 -11.92 16.49 -7.37
CA TYR A 467 -12.75 15.99 -6.26
C TYR A 467 -14.24 16.31 -6.39
N ASP A 468 -14.62 17.31 -7.19
CA ASP A 468 -16.04 17.60 -7.45
C ASP A 468 -16.65 16.48 -8.32
N ILE A 469 -15.86 15.93 -9.26
CA ILE A 469 -16.24 14.72 -10.00
C ILE A 469 -16.42 13.55 -9.03
N ALA A 470 -15.51 13.38 -8.06
CA ALA A 470 -15.60 12.28 -7.08
C ALA A 470 -16.89 12.37 -6.26
N ASP A 471 -17.21 13.57 -5.76
CA ASP A 471 -18.41 13.82 -4.94
C ASP A 471 -19.70 13.67 -5.76
N ALA A 472 -19.71 14.09 -7.03
CA ALA A 472 -20.86 13.91 -7.92
C ALA A 472 -21.07 12.44 -8.30
N MET A 473 -20.00 11.67 -8.50
CA MET A 473 -20.07 10.22 -8.70
C MET A 473 -20.57 9.50 -7.43
N ASP A 474 -20.10 9.89 -6.24
CA ASP A 474 -20.58 9.38 -4.94
C ASP A 474 -22.08 9.67 -4.72
N ALA A 475 -22.55 10.86 -5.12
CA ALA A 475 -23.98 11.19 -5.10
C ALA A 475 -24.83 10.31 -6.02
N ARG A 476 -24.23 9.74 -7.07
CA ARG A 476 -24.84 8.70 -7.93
C ARG A 476 -24.60 7.27 -7.40
N GLY A 477 -24.03 7.11 -6.21
CA GLY A 477 -23.77 5.82 -5.57
C GLY A 477 -22.49 5.13 -6.01
N TRP A 478 -21.60 5.81 -6.74
CA TRP A 478 -20.28 5.28 -7.09
C TRP A 478 -19.26 5.59 -6.01
N HIS A 479 -18.68 4.54 -5.43
CA HIS A 479 -17.63 4.67 -4.44
C HIS A 479 -16.27 4.38 -5.08
N LEU A 480 -15.72 5.43 -5.69
CA LEU A 480 -14.37 5.44 -6.27
C LEU A 480 -13.35 5.91 -5.22
N ASN A 481 -12.08 5.50 -5.36
CA ASN A 481 -11.06 5.97 -4.40
C ASN A 481 -10.50 7.31 -4.88
N ALA A 482 -10.60 8.33 -4.03
CA ALA A 482 -9.91 9.59 -4.21
C ALA A 482 -8.43 9.46 -3.83
N LEU A 483 -7.56 10.06 -4.63
CA LEU A 483 -6.11 10.03 -4.53
C LEU A 483 -5.56 11.44 -4.30
N GLN A 484 -4.28 11.53 -3.98
CA GLN A 484 -3.59 12.80 -3.74
C GLN A 484 -2.12 12.73 -4.21
N SER A 485 -1.58 13.90 -4.58
CA SER A 485 -0.20 14.07 -5.08
C SER A 485 0.13 13.21 -6.31
N PRO A 486 -0.53 13.43 -7.46
CA PRO A 486 -1.48 14.51 -7.76
C PRO A 486 -2.94 14.19 -7.34
N PRO A 487 -3.84 15.19 -7.28
CA PRO A 487 -5.27 14.94 -7.20
C PRO A 487 -5.71 14.00 -8.33
N ALA A 488 -6.39 12.91 -7.99
CA ALA A 488 -6.91 11.94 -8.95
C ALA A 488 -8.04 11.13 -8.31
N ILE A 489 -8.77 10.39 -9.13
CA ILE A 489 -9.72 9.35 -8.73
C ILE A 489 -9.30 8.07 -9.43
N HIS A 490 -9.46 6.90 -8.80
CA HIS A 490 -9.30 5.65 -9.53
C HIS A 490 -10.48 4.70 -9.40
N CYS A 491 -10.58 3.82 -10.39
CA CYS A 491 -11.38 2.60 -10.34
C CYS A 491 -10.46 1.40 -10.44
N ALA A 492 -10.47 0.56 -9.40
CA ALA A 492 -9.87 -0.77 -9.42
C ALA A 492 -10.95 -1.77 -9.88
N PHE A 493 -10.91 -2.13 -11.16
CA PHE A 493 -11.85 -3.06 -11.76
C PHE A 493 -11.74 -4.45 -11.13
N THR A 494 -12.88 -5.05 -10.88
CA THR A 494 -13.17 -6.35 -10.28
C THR A 494 -14.28 -7.01 -11.09
N ILE A 495 -14.73 -8.22 -10.75
CA ILE A 495 -15.86 -8.84 -11.48
C ILE A 495 -17.12 -7.95 -11.43
N PRO A 496 -17.59 -7.44 -10.27
CA PRO A 496 -18.77 -6.57 -10.22
C PRO A 496 -18.61 -5.26 -11.00
N THR A 497 -17.51 -4.53 -10.80
CA THR A 497 -17.29 -3.24 -11.52
C THR A 497 -17.08 -3.43 -13.02
N ALA A 498 -16.55 -4.57 -13.46
CA ALA A 498 -16.45 -4.90 -14.87
C ALA A 498 -17.83 -5.10 -15.51
N GLU A 499 -18.79 -5.68 -14.79
CA GLU A 499 -20.19 -5.81 -15.24
C GLU A 499 -20.88 -4.44 -15.32
N ALA A 500 -20.58 -3.54 -14.38
CA ALA A 500 -21.15 -2.20 -14.31
C ALA A 500 -20.43 -1.14 -15.18
N VAL A 501 -19.42 -1.51 -15.97
CA VAL A 501 -18.54 -0.56 -16.69
C VAL A 501 -19.29 0.40 -17.61
N ASN A 502 -20.37 -0.03 -18.26
CA ASN A 502 -21.18 0.85 -19.11
C ASN A 502 -21.88 1.94 -18.29
N GLY A 503 -22.41 1.57 -17.13
CA GLY A 503 -23.03 2.52 -16.21
C GLY A 503 -22.00 3.52 -15.68
N LEU A 504 -20.79 3.05 -15.35
CA LEU A 504 -19.69 3.91 -14.91
C LEU A 504 -19.35 4.97 -15.97
N ILE A 505 -19.22 4.55 -17.23
CA ILE A 505 -18.90 5.46 -18.34
C ILE A 505 -20.04 6.46 -18.54
N SER A 506 -21.29 6.00 -18.56
CA SER A 506 -22.46 6.87 -18.76
C SER A 506 -22.57 7.91 -17.66
N ASP A 507 -22.52 7.49 -16.40
CA ASP A 507 -22.62 8.40 -15.26
C ASP A 507 -21.45 9.39 -15.22
N LEU A 508 -20.23 8.97 -15.58
CA LEU A 508 -19.09 9.88 -15.66
C LEU A 508 -19.28 10.94 -16.75
N ILE A 509 -19.82 10.56 -17.92
CA ILE A 509 -20.15 11.51 -19.00
C ILE A 509 -21.21 12.51 -18.53
N ASP A 510 -22.27 12.05 -17.87
CA ASP A 510 -23.32 12.92 -17.36
C ASP A 510 -22.78 13.88 -16.30
N VAL A 511 -21.99 13.39 -15.33
CA VAL A 511 -21.38 14.20 -14.28
C VAL A 511 -20.50 15.31 -14.86
N VAL A 512 -19.61 14.97 -15.80
CA VAL A 512 -18.75 15.97 -16.44
C VAL A 512 -19.59 16.98 -17.24
N SER A 513 -20.64 16.54 -17.93
CA SER A 513 -21.55 17.42 -18.67
C SER A 513 -22.29 18.39 -17.76
N GLU A 514 -22.81 17.89 -16.63
CA GLU A 514 -23.52 18.70 -15.63
C GLU A 514 -22.61 19.75 -15.00
N ILE A 515 -21.37 19.37 -14.65
CA ILE A 515 -20.38 20.32 -14.13
C ILE A 515 -20.06 21.40 -15.16
N LEU A 516 -19.88 21.05 -16.43
CA LEU A 516 -19.62 22.02 -17.50
C LEU A 516 -20.78 23.00 -17.70
N LEU A 517 -22.02 22.50 -17.68
CA LEU A 517 -23.22 23.34 -17.77
C LEU A 517 -23.30 24.31 -16.59
N GLN A 518 -23.03 23.85 -15.37
CA GLN A 518 -23.00 24.71 -14.17
C GLN A 518 -21.93 25.80 -14.29
N ILE A 519 -20.73 25.47 -14.76
CA ILE A 519 -19.65 26.44 -15.00
C ILE A 519 -20.09 27.48 -16.05
N GLN A 520 -20.74 27.04 -17.13
CA GLN A 520 -21.22 27.94 -18.18
C GLN A 520 -22.31 28.89 -17.67
N GLU A 521 -23.26 28.40 -16.88
CA GLU A 521 -24.31 29.22 -16.27
C GLU A 521 -23.75 30.25 -15.29
N GLN A 522 -22.77 29.89 -14.46
CA GLN A 522 -22.10 30.82 -13.55
C GLN A 522 -21.37 31.93 -14.31
N LYS A 523 -20.67 31.57 -15.39
CA LYS A 523 -20.01 32.55 -16.28
C LYS A 523 -21.02 33.51 -16.92
N GLN A 524 -22.19 33.02 -17.36
CA GLN A 524 -23.24 33.85 -17.94
C GLN A 524 -23.88 34.81 -16.93
N LYS A 525 -23.97 34.41 -15.65
CA LYS A 525 -24.48 35.25 -14.57
C LYS A 525 -23.46 36.28 -14.06
N GLY A 526 -22.23 36.27 -14.58
CA GLY A 526 -21.14 37.14 -14.11
C GLY A 526 -20.65 36.79 -12.70
N GLU A 527 -21.00 35.59 -12.22
CA GLU A 527 -20.56 35.09 -10.92
C GLU A 527 -19.14 34.52 -11.06
N HIS A 528 -18.27 34.80 -10.08
CA HIS A 528 -17.02 34.07 -9.99
C HIS A 528 -17.33 32.58 -9.81
N ILE A 529 -16.57 31.71 -10.46
CA ILE A 529 -16.66 30.25 -10.27
C ILE A 529 -16.45 29.97 -8.78
N VAL A 530 -17.53 29.77 -8.03
CA VAL A 530 -17.47 29.48 -6.60
C VAL A 530 -17.15 27.99 -6.48
N ARG A 531 -15.89 27.70 -6.18
CA ARG A 531 -15.44 26.35 -5.82
C ARG A 531 -16.12 25.93 -4.52
N GLN A 532 -17.27 25.26 -4.59
CA GLN A 532 -17.87 24.65 -3.41
C GLN A 532 -17.02 23.46 -3.00
N ARG A 533 -16.50 23.46 -1.78
CA ARG A 533 -15.75 22.32 -1.26
C ARG A 533 -16.73 21.22 -0.86
N GLY A 534 -16.90 20.22 -1.73
CA GLY A 534 -17.60 18.99 -1.39
C GLY A 534 -16.87 18.14 -0.33
N LYS A 535 -17.41 16.97 0.02
CA LYS A 535 -16.90 16.13 1.13
C LYS A 535 -15.50 15.59 0.84
N SER A 536 -15.24 15.13 -0.38
CA SER A 536 -13.93 14.61 -0.78
C SER A 536 -12.93 15.75 -0.96
N ALA A 537 -13.37 16.89 -1.50
CA ALA A 537 -12.56 18.10 -1.55
C ALA A 537 -12.21 18.63 -0.13
N ALA A 538 -13.11 18.44 0.85
CA ALA A 538 -12.88 18.79 2.24
C ALA A 538 -11.93 17.81 2.97
N LEU A 539 -11.89 16.53 2.61
CA LEU A 539 -10.97 15.56 3.23
C LEU A 539 -9.60 15.55 2.54
N TYR A 540 -9.57 15.43 1.22
CA TYR A 540 -8.34 15.30 0.42
C TYR A 540 -7.83 16.66 -0.08
N GLY A 541 -8.71 17.59 -0.45
CA GLY A 541 -8.31 18.95 -0.81
C GLY A 541 -7.83 19.75 0.42
N VAL A 542 -8.40 19.54 1.61
CA VAL A 542 -7.88 20.12 2.86
C VAL A 542 -6.73 19.27 3.42
N GLY A 543 -6.77 17.93 3.37
CA GLY A 543 -5.63 17.09 3.77
C GLY A 543 -4.36 17.32 2.93
N GLY A 544 -4.52 17.61 1.64
CA GLY A 544 -3.45 17.99 0.72
C GLY A 544 -3.01 19.46 0.83
N SER A 545 -3.88 20.36 1.30
CA SER A 545 -3.58 21.80 1.47
C SER A 545 -3.29 22.25 2.90
N ILE A 546 -3.57 21.42 3.91
CA ILE A 546 -3.16 21.67 5.30
C ILE A 546 -1.63 21.61 5.30
N ALA A 547 -1.02 22.78 5.49
CA ALA A 547 0.43 22.93 5.61
C ALA A 547 1.03 22.12 6.78
N ASP A 548 0.21 21.65 7.72
CA ASP A 548 0.61 20.86 8.87
C ASP A 548 0.03 19.42 8.84
N ARG A 549 0.77 18.50 8.22
CA ARG A 549 0.45 17.06 8.18
C ARG A 549 0.23 16.43 9.56
N THR A 550 0.66 17.08 10.65
CA THR A 550 0.42 16.57 12.00
C THR A 550 -1.05 16.61 12.40
N VAL A 551 -1.84 17.53 11.83
CA VAL A 551 -3.30 17.64 12.07
C VAL A 551 -4.04 16.49 11.37
N VAL A 552 -3.63 16.12 10.16
CA VAL A 552 -4.19 14.97 9.43
C VAL A 552 -4.01 13.66 10.20
N ASN A 553 -2.86 13.48 10.86
CA ASN A 553 -2.64 12.31 11.72
C ASN A 553 -3.60 12.26 12.91
N GLN A 554 -3.91 13.40 13.53
CA GLN A 554 -4.86 13.46 14.65
C GLN A 554 -6.29 13.16 14.19
N PHE A 555 -6.68 13.63 13.01
CA PHE A 555 -7.98 13.27 12.42
C PHE A 555 -8.06 11.77 12.12
N ALA A 556 -7.00 11.17 11.57
CA ALA A 556 -6.95 9.74 11.31
C ALA A 556 -7.01 8.92 12.61
N GLU A 557 -6.33 9.36 13.68
CA GLU A 557 -6.39 8.75 15.01
C GLU A 557 -7.81 8.81 15.58
N GLY A 558 -8.44 9.99 15.61
CA GLY A 558 -9.82 10.14 16.08
C GLY A 558 -10.86 9.37 15.25
N PHE A 559 -10.62 9.20 13.94
CA PHE A 559 -11.41 8.32 13.08
C PHE A 559 -11.27 6.86 13.52
N LEU A 560 -10.04 6.36 13.74
CA LEU A 560 -9.81 4.99 14.19
C LEU A 560 -10.44 4.73 15.56
N ASP A 561 -10.32 5.65 16.51
CA ASP A 561 -10.97 5.53 17.82
C ASP A 561 -12.50 5.43 17.71
N THR A 562 -13.07 6.14 16.73
CA THR A 562 -14.51 6.13 16.48
C THR A 562 -15.01 4.75 16.02
N LEU A 563 -14.20 3.99 15.27
CA LEU A 563 -14.57 2.66 14.77
C LEU A 563 -14.77 1.62 15.89
N TYR A 564 -14.23 1.87 17.08
CA TYR A 564 -14.35 0.97 18.24
C TYR A 564 -15.31 1.49 19.32
N LYS A 565 -16.08 2.56 19.04
CA LYS A 565 -17.12 3.04 19.94
C LYS A 565 -18.42 2.25 19.70
N ALA A 566 -18.80 1.43 20.68
CA ALA A 566 -20.01 0.61 20.66
C ALA A 566 -21.29 1.37 21.02
#